data_AF-A0A8J3TBI6-F1
#
_entry.id   AF-A0A8J3TBI6-F1
#
_cell.length_a   1.000
_cell.length_b   1.000
_cell.length_c   1.000
_cell.angle_alpha   90.00
_cell.angle_beta   90.00
_cell.angle_gamma   90.00
#
_symmetry.space_group_name_H-M   'P 1'
#
loop_
_entity.id
_entity.type
_entity.pdbx_description
1 polymer ?
#
loop_
_entity_poly.entity_id
_entity_poly.type
_entity_poly.pdbx_seq_one_letter_code
_entity_poly.pdbx_strand_id
1 'polypeptide(L)'
;MSTLSGHRRTPGAAAAIAAVAFAAGLSLGTAPAYAADSQTVNFTGGSVLSMLVCKSEPSVARLNVPRESRVMFVNRLGQAATLRINGQPAVEVGPNKAAPVVFHRGPVSVSMTFSCGAGIVQQFSAASVSVTGGGAPPTQKPTAKPSTPAASHSAPAKSRAGETGRAALSPVRPATPSSDAVVPAGDGGGPAAPDPAAGAATNSGKGGNAVALEPIVTASGTPRDSASGLLALVAAVCAIGVTIASIRAIISKRTTQTRYA
;
A
#
# COMPACT_ATOMS: atom_id res chain seq x y z
N MET A 1 -71.59 8.78 27.75
CA MET A 1 -70.43 8.50 28.64
C MET A 1 -69.21 8.37 27.71
N SER A 2 -68.54 9.42 27.23
CA SER A 2 -68.00 10.63 27.86
C SER A 2 -66.96 10.33 28.94
N THR A 3 -65.70 10.13 28.54
CA THR A 3 -64.54 10.73 29.21
C THR A 3 -63.47 11.13 28.19
N LEU A 4 -63.50 12.42 27.90
CA LEU A 4 -62.45 13.23 27.30
C LEU A 4 -61.25 13.21 28.25
N SER A 5 -60.06 12.84 27.78
CA SER A 5 -58.82 13.10 28.53
C SER A 5 -57.76 13.61 27.57
N GLY A 6 -57.64 14.94 27.52
CA GLY A 6 -56.47 15.62 27.00
C GLY A 6 -55.54 15.94 28.15
N HIS A 7 -54.23 15.88 27.90
CA HIS A 7 -53.11 16.51 28.65
C HIS A 7 -51.83 15.99 27.96
N ARG A 8 -50.73 16.73 27.74
CA ARG A 8 -50.34 18.13 27.82
C ARG A 8 -49.17 18.24 26.84
N ARG A 9 -49.09 19.34 26.08
CA ARG A 9 -47.88 19.71 25.34
C ARG A 9 -46.82 20.10 26.37
N THR A 10 -45.72 19.37 26.44
CA THR A 10 -44.52 19.77 27.18
C THR A 10 -43.70 20.74 26.31
N PRO A 11 -43.47 21.99 26.75
CA PRO A 11 -42.59 22.92 26.08
C PRO A 11 -41.12 22.68 26.46
N GLY A 12 -40.24 22.85 25.47
CA GLY A 12 -38.88 23.37 25.66
C GLY A 12 -37.91 22.54 26.49
N ALA A 13 -37.28 21.54 25.87
CA ALA A 13 -35.95 21.10 26.31
C ALA A 13 -34.91 21.97 25.60
N ALA A 14 -34.31 22.89 26.36
CA ALA A 14 -33.19 23.70 25.93
C ALA A 14 -32.01 22.80 25.55
N ALA A 15 -31.45 23.02 24.35
CA ALA A 15 -30.24 22.39 23.89
C ALA A 15 -29.05 22.92 24.71
N ALA A 16 -28.62 22.15 25.72
CA ALA A 16 -27.34 22.35 26.36
C ALA A 16 -26.24 21.88 25.40
N ILE A 17 -25.61 22.84 24.72
CA ILE A 17 -24.38 22.61 23.95
C ILE A 17 -23.28 22.36 24.98
N ALA A 18 -23.01 21.09 25.28
CA ALA A 18 -21.84 20.69 26.04
C ALA A 18 -20.59 20.93 25.18
N ALA A 19 -19.90 22.04 25.44
CA ALA A 19 -18.56 22.30 24.93
C ALA A 19 -17.61 21.28 25.57
N VAL A 20 -17.39 20.15 24.90
CA VAL A 20 -16.32 19.22 25.25
C VAL A 20 -15.00 19.89 24.89
N ALA A 21 -14.36 20.45 25.92
CA ALA A 21 -12.99 20.94 25.85
C ALA A 21 -12.08 19.75 25.55
N PHE A 22 -11.67 19.62 24.28
CA PHE A 22 -10.59 18.74 23.87
C PHE A 22 -9.27 19.30 24.43
N ALA A 23 -8.93 18.90 25.65
CA ALA A 23 -7.56 18.96 26.17
C ALA A 23 -6.73 17.88 25.46
N ALA A 24 -6.49 18.06 24.16
CA ALA A 24 -5.46 17.32 23.46
C ALA A 24 -4.12 17.91 23.89
N GLY A 25 -3.52 17.31 24.93
CA GLY A 25 -2.14 17.58 25.30
C GLY A 25 -1.26 17.39 24.07
N LEU A 26 -0.66 18.48 23.60
CA LEU A 26 0.39 18.45 22.59
C LEU A 26 1.60 17.74 23.21
N SER A 27 1.64 16.42 23.08
CA SER A 27 2.87 15.67 23.17
C SER A 27 3.77 16.14 22.02
N LEU A 28 4.57 17.18 22.29
CA LEU A 28 5.74 17.56 21.50
C LEU A 28 6.78 16.46 21.66
N GLY A 29 6.45 15.26 21.19
CA GLY A 29 7.46 14.28 20.85
C GLY A 29 8.23 14.88 19.71
N THR A 30 9.49 15.26 19.96
CA THR A 30 10.49 15.53 18.94
C THR A 30 10.66 14.26 18.12
N ALA A 31 9.74 14.03 17.20
CA ALA A 31 9.90 13.02 16.18
C ALA A 31 11.20 13.39 15.47
N PRO A 32 12.19 12.49 15.43
CA PRO A 32 13.41 12.75 14.72
C PRO A 32 13.02 13.19 13.31
N ALA A 33 13.54 14.34 12.88
CA ALA A 33 13.37 14.87 11.54
C ALA A 33 14.14 13.98 10.55
N TYR A 34 13.75 12.72 10.46
CA TYR A 34 14.04 11.89 9.31
C TYR A 34 13.28 12.53 8.15
N ALA A 35 14.04 12.86 7.10
CA ALA A 35 13.56 13.57 5.93
C ALA A 35 12.16 13.08 5.50
N ALA A 36 11.26 14.03 5.22
CA ALA A 36 9.86 13.80 4.83
C ALA A 36 9.66 12.97 3.54
N ASP A 37 10.74 12.44 2.95
CA ASP A 37 10.79 11.65 1.73
C ASP A 37 11.04 10.15 2.00
N SER A 38 10.35 9.55 2.99
CA SER A 38 10.34 8.09 3.10
C SER A 38 9.57 7.49 1.92
N GLN A 39 10.28 7.06 0.87
CA GLN A 39 9.65 6.42 -0.27
C GLN A 39 9.00 5.11 0.15
N THR A 40 7.77 4.89 -0.33
CA THR A 40 6.97 3.72 0.04
C THR A 40 6.66 2.88 -1.19
N VAL A 41 6.94 1.58 -1.11
CA VAL A 41 6.62 0.57 -2.13
C VAL A 41 5.61 -0.40 -1.53
N ASN A 42 4.39 -0.37 -2.07
CA ASN A 42 3.33 -1.26 -1.64
C ASN A 42 3.37 -2.53 -2.49
N PHE A 43 3.39 -3.70 -1.86
CA PHE A 43 3.16 -4.97 -2.55
C PHE A 43 1.67 -5.32 -2.47
N THR A 44 1.01 -5.29 -3.61
CA THR A 44 -0.41 -5.66 -3.75
C THR A 44 -0.54 -6.99 -4.50
N GLY A 45 -1.74 -7.55 -4.47
CA GLY A 45 -2.05 -8.84 -5.05
C GLY A 45 -2.80 -9.69 -4.04
N GLY A 46 -2.61 -10.99 -4.11
CA GLY A 46 -3.32 -11.98 -3.31
C GLY A 46 -3.87 -13.12 -4.16
N SER A 47 -4.54 -14.04 -3.49
CA SER A 47 -5.28 -15.13 -4.13
C SER A 47 -6.68 -14.63 -4.44
N VAL A 48 -6.96 -14.28 -5.69
CA VAL A 48 -8.35 -14.06 -6.11
C VAL A 48 -9.05 -15.42 -6.10
N LEU A 49 -10.12 -15.56 -5.32
CA LEU A 49 -10.85 -16.81 -5.00
C LEU A 49 -11.33 -17.65 -6.21
N SER A 50 -11.05 -17.22 -7.44
CA SER A 50 -11.43 -17.90 -8.68
C SER A 50 -10.28 -18.13 -9.65
N MET A 51 -9.03 -17.73 -9.33
CA MET A 51 -7.88 -17.98 -10.20
C MET A 51 -6.80 -18.73 -9.46
N LEU A 52 -6.32 -19.81 -10.07
CA LEU A 52 -5.21 -20.65 -9.60
C LEU A 52 -3.86 -19.93 -9.65
N VAL A 53 -3.84 -18.61 -9.40
CA VAL A 53 -2.64 -17.77 -9.50
C VAL A 53 -2.53 -16.91 -8.26
N CYS A 54 -1.42 -17.07 -7.56
CA CYS A 54 -0.99 -16.14 -6.55
C CYS A 54 -0.15 -15.05 -7.17
N LYS A 55 -0.53 -13.80 -6.95
CA LYS A 55 0.22 -12.66 -7.46
C LYS A 55 0.73 -11.77 -6.34
N SER A 56 1.97 -11.31 -6.46
CA SER A 56 2.51 -10.19 -5.68
C SER A 56 3.18 -9.22 -6.64
N GLU A 57 2.71 -7.97 -6.67
CA GLU A 57 3.19 -6.93 -7.57
C GLU A 57 3.55 -5.67 -6.76
N PRO A 58 4.78 -5.15 -6.91
CA PRO A 58 5.14 -3.88 -6.28
C PRO A 58 4.48 -2.72 -7.01
N SER A 59 4.07 -1.68 -6.27
CA SER A 59 3.50 -0.46 -6.83
C SER A 59 4.47 0.30 -7.75
N VAL A 60 5.77 0.05 -7.61
CA VAL A 60 6.83 0.63 -8.44
C VAL A 60 7.85 -0.46 -8.77
N ALA A 61 8.02 -0.76 -10.07
CA ALA A 61 8.95 -1.80 -10.51
C ALA A 61 10.43 -1.38 -10.44
N ARG A 62 10.72 -0.08 -10.56
CA ARG A 62 12.07 0.48 -10.51
C ARG A 62 12.09 1.74 -9.66
N LEU A 63 12.96 1.76 -8.66
CA LEU A 63 13.11 2.88 -7.75
C LEU A 63 14.57 3.33 -7.76
N ASN A 64 14.80 4.64 -7.84
CA ASN A 64 16.13 5.21 -7.70
C ASN A 64 16.18 6.03 -6.41
N VAL A 65 17.08 5.66 -5.51
CA VAL A 65 17.20 6.25 -4.18
C VAL A 65 18.62 6.75 -3.95
N PRO A 66 18.81 7.88 -3.25
CA PRO A 66 20.12 8.26 -2.74
C PRO A 66 20.71 7.17 -1.84
N ARG A 67 22.03 7.13 -1.70
CA ARG A 67 22.69 6.33 -0.65
C ARG A 67 22.15 6.70 0.74
N GLU A 68 22.06 5.72 1.63
CA GLU A 68 21.51 5.84 2.99
C GLU A 68 20.01 6.13 3.03
N SER A 69 19.30 5.97 1.91
CA SER A 69 17.85 6.17 1.90
C SER A 69 17.13 4.99 2.52
N ARG A 70 16.10 5.33 3.29
CA ARG A 70 15.13 4.38 3.84
C ARG A 70 13.95 4.25 2.89
N VAL A 71 13.62 3.02 2.52
CA VAL A 71 12.41 2.69 1.75
C VAL A 71 11.50 1.82 2.60
N MET A 72 10.21 2.12 2.56
CA MET A 72 9.17 1.38 3.26
C MET A 72 8.55 0.34 2.33
N PHE A 73 8.75 -0.94 2.64
CA PHE A 73 8.08 -2.03 1.90
C PHE A 73 6.85 -2.50 2.66
N VAL A 74 5.68 -2.19 2.12
CA VAL A 74 4.39 -2.43 2.79
C VAL A 74 3.74 -3.67 2.21
N ASN A 75 3.32 -4.57 3.09
CA ASN A 75 2.56 -5.75 2.71
C ASN A 75 1.05 -5.43 2.64
N ARG A 76 0.49 -5.36 1.42
CA ARG A 76 -0.95 -5.20 1.16
C ARG A 76 -1.55 -6.45 0.49
N LEU A 77 -0.97 -7.62 0.73
CA LEU A 77 -1.42 -8.90 0.18
C LEU A 77 -2.59 -9.52 0.96
N GLY A 78 -2.99 -8.91 2.08
CA GLY A 78 -4.06 -9.42 2.97
C GLY A 78 -3.64 -10.56 3.89
N GLN A 79 -2.39 -11.03 3.80
CA GLN A 79 -1.83 -12.11 4.62
C GLN A 79 -0.36 -11.87 4.92
N ALA A 80 0.24 -12.65 5.82
CA ALA A 80 1.67 -12.60 6.09
C ALA A 80 2.48 -13.00 4.85
N ALA A 81 3.61 -12.32 4.63
CA ALA A 81 4.47 -12.57 3.48
C ALA A 81 5.94 -12.34 3.83
N THR A 82 6.84 -13.12 3.22
CA THR A 82 8.28 -12.98 3.39
C THR A 82 8.82 -11.93 2.42
N LEU A 83 9.42 -10.88 2.95
CA LEU A 83 10.24 -9.96 2.18
C LEU A 83 11.56 -10.67 1.81
N ARG A 84 11.89 -10.70 0.53
CA ARG A 84 13.12 -11.26 -0.01
C ARG A 84 13.97 -10.16 -0.63
N ILE A 85 15.26 -10.17 -0.31
CA ILE A 85 16.25 -9.22 -0.82
C ILE A 85 17.28 -10.03 -1.61
N ASN A 86 17.42 -9.72 -2.90
CA ASN A 86 18.22 -10.49 -3.86
C ASN A 86 17.85 -11.98 -3.88
N GLY A 87 16.56 -12.28 -3.77
CA GLY A 87 16.04 -13.64 -3.70
C GLY A 87 16.27 -14.36 -2.36
N GLN A 88 16.98 -13.77 -1.40
CA GLN A 88 17.17 -14.38 -0.07
C GLN A 88 16.06 -13.92 0.88
N PRO A 89 15.47 -14.82 1.69
CA PRO A 89 14.49 -14.45 2.71
C PRO A 89 15.15 -13.54 3.75
N ALA A 90 14.55 -12.37 3.98
CA ALA A 90 15.08 -11.36 4.89
C ALA A 90 14.25 -11.27 6.17
N VAL A 91 12.95 -11.00 6.02
CA VAL A 91 12.03 -10.81 7.16
C VAL A 91 10.60 -11.19 6.78
N GLU A 92 9.84 -11.74 7.71
CA GLU A 92 8.40 -11.94 7.55
C GLU A 92 7.65 -10.66 7.91
N VAL A 93 6.80 -10.19 7.01
CA VAL A 93 6.02 -8.97 7.15
C VAL A 93 4.54 -9.35 7.26
N GLY A 94 3.94 -9.05 8.41
CA GLY A 94 2.52 -9.29 8.64
C GLY A 94 1.61 -8.49 7.68
N PRO A 95 0.32 -8.84 7.58
CA PRO A 95 -0.64 -8.11 6.75
C PRO A 95 -0.74 -6.65 7.20
N ASN A 96 -0.74 -5.73 6.25
CA ASN A 96 -0.77 -4.27 6.50
C ASN A 96 0.37 -3.75 7.38
N LYS A 97 1.49 -4.50 7.48
CA LYS A 97 2.72 -4.04 8.12
C LYS A 97 3.73 -3.57 7.08
N ALA A 98 4.71 -2.80 7.54
CA ALA A 98 5.79 -2.28 6.72
C ALA A 98 7.15 -2.68 7.29
N ALA A 99 8.04 -3.13 6.41
CA ALA A 99 9.44 -3.37 6.73
C ALA A 99 10.29 -2.17 6.25
N PRO A 100 10.93 -1.41 7.15
CA PRO A 100 11.90 -0.41 6.76
C PRO A 100 13.22 -1.05 6.37
N VAL A 101 13.73 -0.59 5.23
CA VAL A 101 14.94 -1.10 4.63
C VAL A 101 15.80 0.08 4.21
N VAL A 102 17.01 0.15 4.75
CA VAL A 102 17.99 1.19 4.47
C VAL A 102 18.97 0.69 3.42
N PHE A 103 19.14 1.44 2.33
CA PHE A 103 19.99 1.05 1.21
C PHE A 103 21.33 1.79 1.22
N HIS A 104 22.42 1.05 1.34
CA HIS A 104 23.78 1.59 1.28
C HIS A 104 24.37 1.49 -0.14
N ARG A 105 24.03 0.43 -0.88
CA ARG A 105 24.58 0.11 -2.22
C ARG A 105 23.53 -0.60 -3.09
N GLY A 106 23.68 -0.58 -4.41
CA GLY A 106 22.75 -1.22 -5.35
C GLY A 106 23.39 -1.52 -6.71
N PRO A 107 22.66 -2.18 -7.63
CA PRO A 107 21.22 -2.45 -7.59
C PRO A 107 20.83 -3.59 -6.62
N VAL A 108 19.63 -3.49 -6.04
CA VAL A 108 19.05 -4.51 -5.15
C VAL A 108 17.66 -4.91 -5.66
N SER A 109 17.40 -6.21 -5.76
CA SER A 109 16.09 -6.74 -6.13
C SER A 109 15.29 -7.09 -4.88
N VAL A 110 14.14 -6.45 -4.68
CA VAL A 110 13.26 -6.68 -3.53
C VAL A 110 11.94 -7.27 -3.99
N SER A 111 11.55 -8.42 -3.46
CA SER A 111 10.28 -9.07 -3.77
C SER A 111 9.59 -9.51 -2.50
N MET A 112 8.26 -9.62 -2.53
CA MET A 112 7.48 -10.14 -1.41
C MET A 112 6.78 -11.42 -1.85
N THR A 113 6.94 -12.51 -1.10
CA THR A 113 6.43 -13.83 -1.46
C THR A 113 5.61 -14.41 -0.33
N PHE A 114 4.58 -15.19 -0.65
CA PHE A 114 3.72 -15.84 0.33
C PHE A 114 3.42 -17.27 -0.11
N SER A 115 3.06 -18.12 0.84
CA SER A 115 2.73 -19.51 0.57
C SER A 115 1.40 -19.61 -0.17
N CYS A 116 1.41 -20.30 -1.29
CA CYS A 116 0.22 -20.64 -2.06
C CYS A 116 -0.06 -22.13 -1.92
N GLY A 117 -1.34 -22.51 -1.93
CA GLY A 117 -1.72 -23.92 -1.91
C GLY A 117 -1.08 -24.72 -3.05
N ALA A 118 -0.98 -26.04 -2.87
CA ALA A 118 -0.49 -26.92 -3.92
C ALA A 118 -1.31 -26.78 -5.21
N GLY A 119 -0.65 -26.76 -6.37
CA GLY A 119 -1.30 -26.60 -7.67
C GLY A 119 -1.63 -25.16 -8.07
N ILE A 120 -1.24 -24.17 -7.26
CA ILE A 120 -1.41 -22.74 -7.58
C ILE A 120 -0.13 -22.19 -8.20
N VAL A 121 -0.26 -21.51 -9.35
CA VAL A 121 0.85 -20.85 -10.03
C VAL A 121 1.27 -19.60 -9.24
N GLN A 122 2.55 -19.47 -8.93
CA GLN A 122 3.09 -18.33 -8.19
C GLN A 122 3.69 -17.31 -9.17
N GLN A 123 3.18 -16.09 -9.15
CA GLN A 123 3.67 -14.95 -9.93
C GLN A 123 4.07 -13.82 -8.98
N PHE A 124 5.33 -13.83 -8.57
CA PHE A 124 5.88 -12.79 -7.70
C PHE A 124 6.82 -11.88 -8.49
N SER A 125 6.48 -10.60 -8.57
CA SER A 125 7.31 -9.59 -9.21
C SER A 125 8.23 -8.92 -8.20
N ALA A 126 9.42 -8.50 -8.65
CA ALA A 126 10.40 -7.81 -7.84
C ALA A 126 10.51 -6.33 -8.24
N ALA A 127 10.71 -5.46 -7.24
CA ALA A 127 11.12 -4.08 -7.43
C ALA A 127 12.65 -4.00 -7.46
N SER A 128 13.20 -3.33 -8.47
CA SER A 128 14.63 -3.05 -8.56
C SER A 128 14.93 -1.68 -7.94
N VAL A 129 15.69 -1.66 -6.85
CA VAL A 129 16.14 -0.44 -6.19
C VAL A 129 17.58 -0.15 -6.61
N SER A 130 17.77 0.92 -7.37
CA SER A 130 19.09 1.45 -7.73
C SER A 130 19.48 2.51 -6.72
N VAL A 131 20.70 2.39 -6.18
CA VAL A 131 21.24 3.39 -5.25
C VAL A 131 22.11 4.34 -6.05
N THR A 132 21.66 5.58 -6.21
CA THR A 132 22.51 6.65 -6.73
C THR A 132 23.48 7.04 -5.63
N GLY A 133 24.74 6.63 -5.77
CA GLY A 133 25.81 7.19 -4.96
C GLY A 133 25.80 8.70 -5.14
N GLY A 134 26.03 9.47 -4.08
CA GLY A 134 26.20 10.93 -4.13
C GLY A 134 27.45 11.35 -4.89
N GLY A 135 27.65 10.79 -6.09
CA GLY A 135 28.57 11.30 -7.07
C GLY A 135 28.19 12.74 -7.34
N ALA A 136 29.22 13.59 -7.35
CA ALA A 136 29.10 15.02 -7.57
C ALA A 136 28.04 15.32 -8.63
N PRO A 137 27.21 16.37 -8.44
CA PRO A 137 26.17 16.75 -9.40
C PRO A 137 26.77 16.67 -10.79
N PRO A 138 26.11 15.99 -11.75
CA PRO A 138 26.68 15.78 -13.07
C PRO A 138 27.16 17.13 -13.54
N THR A 139 28.47 17.28 -13.73
CA THR A 139 29.06 18.54 -14.20
C THR A 139 28.34 18.79 -15.51
N GLN A 140 27.36 19.69 -15.49
CA GLN A 140 26.57 20.01 -16.66
C GLN A 140 27.59 20.47 -17.67
N LYS A 141 27.88 19.62 -18.66
CA LYS A 141 28.73 20.00 -19.77
C LYS A 141 28.06 21.26 -20.33
N PRO A 142 28.71 22.43 -20.30
CA PRO A 142 28.06 23.68 -20.65
C PRO A 142 27.36 23.50 -21.99
N THR A 143 26.03 23.61 -21.97
CA THR A 143 25.21 23.56 -23.18
C THR A 143 25.79 24.61 -24.12
N ALA A 144 26.43 24.16 -25.19
CA ALA A 144 26.89 25.05 -26.24
C ALA A 144 25.67 25.86 -26.70
N LYS A 145 25.86 27.18 -26.70
CA LYS A 145 24.91 28.20 -27.13
C LYS A 145 24.07 27.73 -28.34
N PRO A 146 22.73 27.90 -28.34
CA PRO A 146 21.91 27.55 -29.49
C PRO A 146 22.41 28.30 -30.73
N SER A 147 22.99 27.56 -31.67
CA SER A 147 23.24 28.07 -33.02
C SER A 147 21.90 28.17 -33.74
N THR A 148 21.57 29.38 -34.16
CA THR A 148 20.42 29.77 -34.97
C THR A 148 20.12 28.75 -36.09
N PRO A 149 18.87 28.31 -36.28
CA PRO A 149 18.52 27.45 -37.40
C PRO A 149 18.51 28.26 -38.70
N ALA A 150 19.50 28.02 -39.57
CA ALA A 150 19.41 28.41 -40.96
C ALA A 150 18.46 27.45 -41.67
N ALA A 151 17.37 28.01 -42.19
CA ALA A 151 16.43 27.34 -43.07
C ALA A 151 17.16 26.71 -44.25
N SER A 152 16.87 25.44 -44.58
CA SER A 152 16.90 24.94 -45.95
C SER A 152 16.50 23.48 -46.14
N HIS A 153 15.45 23.32 -46.96
CA HIS A 153 15.28 22.35 -48.04
C HIS A 153 14.72 20.95 -47.74
N SER A 154 13.51 20.79 -48.29
CA SER A 154 12.74 19.58 -48.56
C SER A 154 13.51 18.48 -49.31
N ALA A 155 13.27 17.23 -48.94
CA ALA A 155 13.29 16.09 -49.85
C ALA A 155 12.40 14.94 -49.31
N PRO A 156 11.54 14.32 -50.14
CA PRO A 156 10.78 13.13 -49.77
C PRO A 156 11.53 11.87 -50.22
N ALA A 157 11.65 10.85 -49.36
CA ALA A 157 12.14 9.55 -49.80
C ALA A 157 11.57 8.37 -49.00
N LYS A 158 10.66 7.66 -49.66
CA LYS A 158 10.60 6.21 -49.83
C LYS A 158 10.49 5.31 -48.59
N SER A 159 9.28 4.78 -48.43
CA SER A 159 8.91 3.38 -48.22
C SER A 159 10.03 2.36 -48.01
N ARG A 160 9.95 1.62 -46.89
CA ARG A 160 10.34 0.20 -46.91
C ARG A 160 9.39 -0.63 -46.06
N ALA A 161 8.54 -1.37 -46.76
CA ALA A 161 7.80 -2.50 -46.25
C ALA A 161 8.74 -3.71 -46.13
N GLY A 162 8.42 -4.58 -45.16
CA GLY A 162 8.93 -5.94 -45.08
C GLY A 162 9.91 -6.15 -43.94
N GLU A 163 9.52 -6.94 -42.93
CA GLU A 163 10.18 -8.23 -42.73
C GLU A 163 9.27 -9.17 -41.91
N THR A 164 8.79 -10.21 -42.60
CA THR A 164 8.14 -11.39 -42.04
C THR A 164 9.20 -12.32 -41.46
N GLY A 165 9.30 -12.41 -40.13
CA GLY A 165 10.15 -13.37 -39.42
C GLY A 165 9.34 -14.52 -38.84
N ARG A 166 9.35 -15.66 -39.53
CA ARG A 166 8.80 -16.96 -39.11
C ARG A 166 9.62 -17.60 -37.99
N ALA A 167 8.88 -18.26 -37.09
CA ALA A 167 9.15 -19.56 -36.45
C ALA A 167 10.42 -19.80 -35.62
N ALA A 168 10.20 -20.13 -34.35
CA ALA A 168 10.88 -21.26 -33.69
C ALA A 168 9.97 -21.81 -32.56
N LEU A 169 9.26 -22.90 -32.86
CA LEU A 169 8.61 -23.74 -31.86
C LEU A 169 9.69 -24.62 -31.22
N SER A 170 10.00 -24.38 -29.95
CA SER A 170 10.83 -25.31 -29.17
C SER A 170 9.96 -26.44 -28.60
N PRO A 171 10.38 -27.70 -28.72
CA PRO A 171 9.60 -28.85 -28.27
C PRO A 171 9.55 -28.95 -26.75
N VAL A 172 8.34 -29.19 -26.27
CA VAL A 172 7.97 -29.59 -24.90
C VAL A 172 8.69 -30.90 -24.53
N ARG A 173 9.42 -30.88 -23.41
CA ARG A 173 9.95 -32.10 -22.77
C ARG A 173 9.04 -32.46 -21.58
N PRO A 174 8.39 -33.64 -21.57
CA PRO A 174 7.63 -34.09 -20.41
C PRO A 174 8.59 -34.59 -19.32
N ALA A 175 8.48 -34.03 -18.13
CA ALA A 175 9.11 -34.57 -16.92
C ALA A 175 8.09 -35.46 -16.18
N THR A 176 8.51 -36.69 -15.94
CA THR A 176 7.84 -37.75 -15.19
C THR A 176 7.65 -37.40 -13.71
N PRO A 177 6.53 -37.77 -13.07
CA PRO A 177 6.37 -37.70 -11.63
C PRO A 177 7.06 -38.91 -10.97
N SER A 178 8.06 -38.67 -10.13
CA SER A 178 8.50 -39.65 -9.14
C SER A 178 7.70 -39.45 -7.87
N SER A 179 6.82 -40.41 -7.60
CA SER A 179 6.26 -40.67 -6.29
C SER A 179 7.35 -41.26 -5.41
N ASP A 180 7.65 -40.61 -4.30
CA ASP A 180 8.16 -41.31 -3.12
C ASP A 180 7.48 -40.75 -1.88
N ALA A 181 6.74 -41.65 -1.24
CA ALA A 181 6.04 -41.47 0.00
C ALA A 181 6.99 -41.82 1.15
N VAL A 182 7.14 -40.90 2.11
CA VAL A 182 7.52 -41.27 3.48
C VAL A 182 6.59 -40.50 4.41
N VAL A 183 5.69 -41.23 5.04
CA VAL A 183 4.84 -40.78 6.14
C VAL A 183 5.54 -41.20 7.44
N PRO A 184 5.96 -40.28 8.31
CA PRO A 184 6.15 -40.58 9.72
C PRO A 184 4.86 -40.26 10.47
N ALA A 185 4.19 -41.30 10.95
CA ALA A 185 3.21 -41.20 12.02
C ALA A 185 3.95 -40.81 13.32
N GLY A 186 3.72 -39.61 13.81
CA GLY A 186 4.18 -39.12 15.10
C GLY A 186 2.98 -38.71 15.93
N ASP A 187 2.50 -39.65 16.73
CA ASP A 187 1.44 -39.46 17.73
C ASP A 187 2.02 -38.79 18.98
N GLY A 188 1.26 -37.85 19.56
CA GLY A 188 1.36 -37.47 20.98
C GLY A 188 1.98 -36.11 21.33
N GLY A 189 1.14 -35.20 21.85
CA GLY A 189 1.59 -34.22 22.85
C GLY A 189 0.93 -32.84 22.90
N GLY A 190 -0.27 -32.75 23.49
CA GLY A 190 -0.70 -31.65 24.40
C GLY A 190 -0.95 -30.22 23.87
N PRO A 191 -2.01 -29.51 24.33
CA PRO A 191 -2.21 -28.09 24.04
C PRO A 191 -1.34 -27.23 24.97
N ALA A 192 -0.17 -26.80 24.50
CA ALA A 192 0.59 -25.71 25.11
C ALA A 192 0.13 -24.38 24.50
N ALA A 193 -0.29 -23.45 25.36
CA ALA A 193 -0.67 -22.10 24.97
C ALA A 193 0.51 -21.38 24.28
N PRO A 194 0.28 -20.62 23.17
CA PRO A 194 1.32 -19.84 22.55
C PRO A 194 1.60 -18.57 23.37
N ASP A 195 2.73 -18.57 24.06
CA ASP A 195 3.41 -17.35 24.50
C ASP A 195 3.82 -16.52 23.26
N PRO A 196 3.58 -15.20 23.22
CA PRO A 196 4.06 -14.35 22.12
C PRO A 196 5.57 -14.15 22.24
N ALA A 197 6.34 -15.12 21.72
CA ALA A 197 7.78 -15.01 21.58
C ALA A 197 8.11 -13.87 20.60
N ALA A 198 8.64 -12.77 21.16
CA ALA A 198 9.33 -11.72 20.42
C ALA A 198 10.51 -12.36 19.66
N GLY A 199 10.31 -12.61 18.36
CA GLY A 199 11.30 -13.20 17.48
C GLY A 199 12.58 -12.38 17.46
N ALA A 200 13.63 -12.95 18.03
CA ALA A 200 14.99 -12.46 17.88
C ALA A 200 15.37 -12.50 16.39
N ALA A 201 15.60 -11.32 15.80
CA ALA A 201 16.12 -11.18 14.45
C ALA A 201 17.53 -11.79 14.40
N THR A 202 17.64 -13.05 13.97
CA THR A 202 18.93 -13.71 13.76
C THR A 202 19.68 -13.03 12.62
N ASN A 203 20.87 -12.53 12.97
CA ASN A 203 21.73 -11.71 12.13
C ASN A 203 22.11 -12.37 10.80
N SER A 204 21.86 -11.62 9.72
CA SER A 204 22.36 -11.90 8.38
C SER A 204 23.89 -11.92 8.34
N GLY A 205 24.41 -13.09 7.98
CA GLY A 205 25.45 -13.31 6.97
C GLY A 205 26.58 -12.29 6.85
N LYS A 206 27.80 -12.78 7.12
CA LYS A 206 29.10 -12.14 6.87
C LYS A 206 29.33 -11.91 5.37
N GLY A 207 28.66 -10.91 4.80
CA GLY A 207 28.90 -10.38 3.45
C GLY A 207 28.45 -8.92 3.47
N GLY A 208 29.35 -7.98 3.15
CA GLY A 208 29.14 -6.54 3.34
C GLY A 208 27.73 -6.09 2.99
N ASN A 209 26.90 -5.88 4.01
CA ASN A 209 25.46 -5.73 3.89
C ASN A 209 25.16 -4.46 3.10
N ALA A 210 24.79 -4.62 1.83
CA ALA A 210 24.31 -3.52 0.98
C ALA A 210 23.04 -2.87 1.54
N VAL A 211 22.38 -3.54 2.49
CA VAL A 211 21.07 -3.22 3.00
C VAL A 211 21.01 -3.51 4.51
N ALA A 212 20.42 -2.61 5.28
CA ALA A 212 20.10 -2.83 6.69
C ALA A 212 18.57 -2.89 6.88
N LEU A 213 18.11 -3.85 7.67
CA LEU A 213 16.70 -4.02 8.04
C LEU A 213 16.46 -3.38 9.40
N GLU A 214 15.40 -2.59 9.49
CA GLU A 214 14.94 -1.99 10.72
C GLU A 214 13.71 -2.74 11.27
N PRO A 215 13.33 -2.50 12.54
CA PRO A 215 12.16 -3.14 13.13
C PRO A 215 10.90 -2.91 12.30
N ILE A 216 10.08 -3.96 12.17
CA ILE A 216 8.80 -3.88 11.46
C ILE A 216 7.93 -2.85 12.16
N VAL A 217 7.37 -1.94 11.37
CA VAL A 217 6.45 -0.91 11.85
C VAL A 217 5.05 -1.15 11.30
N THR A 218 4.04 -0.67 12.01
CA THR A 218 2.69 -0.59 11.45
C THR A 218 2.71 0.41 10.30
N ALA A 219 2.23 0.00 9.12
CA ALA A 219 2.21 0.88 7.97
C ALA A 219 1.34 2.10 8.30
N SER A 220 1.94 3.29 8.27
CA SER A 220 1.19 4.54 8.38
C SER A 220 0.37 4.75 7.11
N GLY A 221 -0.81 5.32 7.26
CA GLY A 221 -1.84 5.32 6.22
C GLY A 221 -2.81 4.19 6.49
N THR A 222 -4.07 4.59 6.77
CA THR A 222 -5.18 3.65 6.73
C THR A 222 -5.04 2.87 5.42
N PRO A 223 -5.15 1.52 5.46
CA PRO A 223 -5.44 0.80 4.23
C PRO A 223 -6.51 1.64 3.53
N ARG A 224 -6.33 1.98 2.25
CA ARG A 224 -7.48 2.37 1.45
C ARG A 224 -8.32 1.11 1.34
N ASP A 225 -8.95 0.72 2.45
CA ASP A 225 -10.14 -0.07 2.48
C ASP A 225 -11.09 0.77 1.64
N SER A 226 -11.21 0.37 0.39
CA SER A 226 -12.18 0.91 -0.55
C SER A 226 -13.55 0.98 0.12
N ALA A 227 -13.83 0.03 1.04
CA ALA A 227 -15.00 0.00 1.91
C ALA A 227 -15.08 1.15 2.92
N SER A 228 -14.00 1.43 3.67
CA SER A 228 -13.99 2.53 4.66
C SER A 228 -14.06 3.90 4.01
N GLY A 229 -13.38 4.08 2.86
CA GLY A 229 -13.49 5.30 2.06
C GLY A 229 -14.89 5.49 1.49
N LEU A 230 -15.52 4.41 1.02
CA LEU A 230 -16.89 4.44 0.50
C LEU A 230 -17.91 4.72 1.62
N LEU A 231 -17.75 4.11 2.79
CA LEU A 231 -18.58 4.41 3.97
C LEU A 231 -18.43 5.86 4.44
N ALA A 232 -17.20 6.39 4.47
CA ALA A 232 -16.97 7.80 4.79
C ALA A 232 -17.64 8.75 3.77
N LEU A 233 -17.60 8.39 2.48
CA LEU A 233 -18.25 9.17 1.43
C LEU A 233 -19.79 9.12 1.56
N VAL A 234 -20.35 7.94 1.82
CA VAL A 234 -21.79 7.77 2.09
C VAL A 234 -22.22 8.60 3.30
N ALA A 235 -21.46 8.54 4.40
CA ALA A 235 -21.74 9.34 5.60
C ALA A 235 -21.72 10.85 5.31
N ALA A 236 -20.75 11.31 4.53
CA ALA A 236 -20.67 12.72 4.13
C ALA A 236 -21.88 13.15 3.27
N VAL A 237 -22.31 12.31 2.32
CA VAL A 237 -23.50 12.58 1.50
C VAL A 237 -24.77 12.63 2.37
N CYS A 238 -24.93 11.70 3.33
CA CYS A 238 -26.04 11.73 4.28
C CYS A 238 -26.04 13.01 5.13
N ALA A 239 -24.89 13.43 5.64
CA ALA A 239 -24.78 14.67 6.42
C ALA A 239 -25.21 15.90 5.60
N ILE A 240 -24.78 16.00 4.33
CA ILE A 240 -25.18 17.08 3.44
C ILE A 240 -26.70 17.05 3.20
N GLY A 241 -27.28 15.87 2.95
CA GLY A 241 -28.72 15.71 2.74
C GLY A 241 -29.55 16.15 3.94
N VAL A 242 -29.16 15.77 5.16
CA VAL A 242 -29.83 16.17 6.40
C VAL A 242 -29.73 17.68 6.62
N THR A 243 -28.60 18.30 6.27
CA THR A 243 -28.38 19.74 6.42
C THR A 243 -29.27 20.56 5.48
N ILE A 244 -29.48 20.12 4.25
CA ILE A 244 -30.38 20.79 3.29
C ILE A 244 -31.85 20.68 3.75
N ALA A 245 -32.25 19.52 4.27
CA ALA A 245 -33.61 19.30 4.77
C ALA A 245 -33.92 20.18 6.00
N SER A 246 -32.96 20.34 6.92
CA SER A 246 -33.16 21.16 8.12
C SER A 246 -33.29 22.66 7.81
N ILE A 247 -32.53 23.18 6.84
CA ILE A 247 -32.65 24.58 6.40
C ILE A 247 -34.06 24.86 5.84
N ARG A 248 -34.62 23.97 5.00
CA ARG A 248 -35.99 24.11 4.48
C ARG A 248 -37.03 24.12 5.61
N ALA A 249 -36.86 23.26 6.62
CA ALA A 249 -37.78 23.19 7.75
C ALA A 249 -37.79 24.49 8.58
N ILE A 250 -36.64 25.16 8.73
CA ILE A 250 -36.54 26.43 9.46
C ILE A 250 -37.25 27.57 8.72
N ILE A 251 -37.11 27.63 7.38
CA ILE A 251 -37.75 28.68 6.56
C ILE A 251 -39.28 28.53 6.60
N SER A 252 -39.82 27.30 6.53
CA SER A 252 -41.27 27.05 6.61
C SER A 252 -41.91 27.46 7.93
N LYS A 253 -41.16 27.46 9.04
CA LYS A 253 -41.66 27.93 10.34
C LYS A 253 -41.77 29.46 10.40
N ARG A 254 -40.92 30.21 9.71
CA ARG A 254 -41.01 31.68 9.70
C ARG A 254 -42.18 32.20 8.89
N THR A 255 -42.58 31.52 7.82
CA THR A 255 -43.71 31.93 6.98
C THR A 255 -45.08 31.69 7.61
N THR A 256 -45.18 30.78 8.59
CA THR A 256 -46.45 30.52 9.30
C THR A 256 -46.69 31.47 10.47
N GLN A 257 -45.65 32.11 11.01
CA GLN A 257 -45.81 33.08 12.11
C GLN A 257 -46.28 34.47 11.66
N THR A 258 -46.06 34.87 10.41
CA THR A 258 -46.50 36.18 9.88
C THR A 258 -47.96 36.21 9.40
N ARG A 259 -48.69 35.08 9.42
CA ARG A 259 -50.12 35.03 9.05
C ARG A 259 -51.09 35.14 10.23
N TYR A 260 -50.59 35.24 11.46
CA TYR A 260 -51.41 35.29 12.69
C TYR A 260 -51.26 36.60 13.48
N ALA A 261 -50.65 37.63 12.88
CA ALA A 261 -50.67 39.01 13.38
C ALA A 261 -51.41 39.88 12.36
#